data_AF-V4V3C9-F1
#
_entry.id   AF-V4V3C9-F1
#
_cell.length_a   1.000
_cell.length_b   1.000
_cell.length_c   1.000
_cell.angle_alpha   90.00
_cell.angle_beta   90.00
_cell.angle_gamma   90.00
#
_symmetry.space_group_name_H-M   'P 1'
#
loop_
_entity.id
_entity.type
_entity.pdbx_description
1 polymer ?
#
loop_
_entity_poly.entity_id
_entity_poly.type
_entity_poly.pdbx_seq_one_letter_code
_entity_poly.pdbx_strand_id
1 'polypeptide(L)'
;MKTRTNEIRGFNLKLQCKERQLRFLEKRIGESKGELALVQKEIEECNSELWCKEKELGLVQKRIRGCNGELQSKQGELALVEKEIEESNSELQSKEIELGLVQKRVGECNCELECKQQQLGLAQSEEDLLKNSLKNSIEHWSQKLNLTKEELSLLQKSIRECKGELDSKERQLAVVQKRIGEFNNELQSKENELNLVKIVVEHCLQKLNLKKEELSLLQKSNGEWNGQLECGERQLDLVQKLNLNEEELSLLQKSIEKYHADHKRLEPESGIKDCSQQIELKEKKLRQIQSSIEECEKELAIKERHISDYEEKLKAKEKLYDEIKKSIKELESAKKELEQPKSLTDNEETRLLSLQSMNNGRSLQLILNQHLQKHDLIFGQISQTLTKACDPALLVLDAMQGFYPPHSRKGDMEFDVSIIKRTCILLLEQLSNIAPDINPQVRDEAMKMAGEWKKKMGVIGENSLEVLGFLHLLAAYRLAPAFDGNELESLLDIVAHYRQTAKLRQSLGFADKVTVVPWSSIGMDQAENSRMNHGIGPAVFREQLQLQNYNKRPRMEPSTK
;
A
#
# COMPACT_ATOMS: atom_id res chain seq x y z
N MET A 1 -38.62 190.52 -11.98
CA MET A 1 -39.89 189.75 -12.14
C MET A 1 -39.75 188.56 -13.10
N LYS A 2 -39.06 188.63 -14.25
CA LYS A 2 -38.89 187.49 -15.20
C LYS A 2 -37.95 186.36 -14.75
N THR A 3 -37.03 186.60 -13.80
CA THR A 3 -36.03 185.61 -13.34
C THR A 3 -36.61 184.60 -12.33
N ARG A 4 -37.41 185.04 -11.35
CA ARG A 4 -38.07 184.17 -10.34
C ARG A 4 -39.09 183.19 -10.94
N THR A 5 -39.82 183.58 -11.99
CA THR A 5 -40.80 182.71 -12.67
C THR A 5 -40.10 181.59 -13.46
N ASN A 6 -38.90 181.85 -13.97
CA ASN A 6 -38.08 180.84 -14.65
C ASN A 6 -37.50 179.82 -13.67
N GLU A 7 -37.12 180.23 -12.47
CA GLU A 7 -36.65 179.34 -11.40
C GLU A 7 -37.77 178.43 -10.89
N ILE A 8 -38.95 178.97 -10.58
CA ILE A 8 -40.12 178.17 -10.14
C ILE A 8 -40.54 177.17 -11.23
N ARG A 9 -40.56 177.59 -12.50
CA ARG A 9 -40.81 176.68 -13.63
C ARG A 9 -39.74 175.60 -13.77
N GLY A 10 -38.47 175.94 -13.54
CA GLY A 10 -37.37 174.97 -13.53
C GLY A 10 -37.46 173.96 -12.37
N PHE A 11 -37.87 174.40 -11.18
CA PHE A 11 -38.16 173.51 -10.05
C PHE A 11 -39.39 172.63 -10.31
N ASN A 12 -40.44 173.17 -10.92
CA ASN A 12 -41.66 172.41 -11.25
C ASN A 12 -41.40 171.35 -12.33
N LEU A 13 -40.59 171.66 -13.36
CA LEU A 13 -40.12 170.68 -14.35
C LEU A 13 -39.23 169.60 -13.72
N LYS A 14 -38.35 169.97 -12.77
CA LYS A 14 -37.54 168.99 -12.01
C LYS A 14 -38.41 168.10 -11.12
N LEU A 15 -39.43 168.67 -10.47
CA LEU A 15 -40.39 167.92 -9.65
C LEU A 15 -41.18 166.95 -10.52
N GLN A 16 -41.72 167.41 -11.65
CA GLN A 16 -42.44 166.59 -12.62
C GLN A 16 -41.55 165.48 -13.22
N CYS A 17 -40.25 165.75 -13.42
CA CYS A 17 -39.27 164.75 -13.83
C CYS A 17 -39.05 163.69 -12.73
N LYS A 18 -38.89 164.11 -11.47
CA LYS A 18 -38.79 163.20 -10.33
C LYS A 18 -40.06 162.39 -10.09
N GLU A 19 -41.25 162.95 -10.29
CA GLU A 19 -42.52 162.22 -10.21
C GLU A 19 -42.66 161.16 -11.31
N ARG A 20 -42.14 161.43 -12.53
CA ARG A 20 -42.07 160.40 -13.58
C ARG A 20 -41.07 159.30 -13.22
N GLN A 21 -39.92 159.66 -12.67
CA GLN A 21 -38.94 158.69 -12.18
C GLN A 21 -39.53 157.84 -11.04
N LEU A 22 -40.25 158.45 -10.09
CA LEU A 22 -40.94 157.74 -9.02
C LEU A 22 -42.01 156.80 -9.58
N ARG A 23 -42.89 157.25 -10.48
CA ARG A 23 -43.87 156.36 -11.14
C ARG A 23 -43.22 155.20 -11.90
N PHE A 24 -42.08 155.45 -12.54
CA PHE A 24 -41.31 154.41 -13.22
C PHE A 24 -40.70 153.41 -12.24
N LEU A 25 -40.13 153.89 -11.14
CA LEU A 25 -39.59 153.05 -10.07
C LEU A 25 -40.71 152.27 -9.36
N GLU A 26 -41.86 152.88 -9.11
CA GLU A 26 -43.04 152.24 -8.53
C GLU A 26 -43.56 151.12 -9.44
N LYS A 27 -43.63 151.37 -10.76
CA LYS A 27 -44.00 150.35 -11.74
C LYS A 27 -43.00 149.20 -11.73
N ARG A 28 -41.70 149.49 -11.77
CA ARG A 28 -40.65 148.46 -11.67
C ARG A 28 -40.69 147.68 -10.36
N ILE A 29 -40.96 148.36 -9.24
CA ILE A 29 -41.13 147.71 -7.94
C ILE A 29 -42.38 146.81 -7.98
N GLY A 30 -43.46 147.23 -8.63
CA GLY A 30 -44.65 146.41 -8.85
C GLY A 30 -44.38 145.18 -9.70
N GLU A 31 -43.64 145.34 -10.80
CA GLU A 31 -43.19 144.25 -11.69
C GLU A 31 -42.29 143.27 -10.91
N SER A 32 -41.26 143.76 -10.21
CA SER A 32 -40.37 142.93 -9.39
C SER A 32 -41.11 142.25 -8.23
N LYS A 33 -42.11 142.90 -7.62
CA LYS A 33 -42.98 142.25 -6.62
C LYS A 33 -43.84 141.14 -7.24
N GLY A 34 -44.33 141.34 -8.46
CA GLY A 34 -45.06 140.32 -9.22
C GLY A 34 -44.19 139.13 -9.58
N GLU A 35 -42.98 139.38 -10.08
CA GLU A 35 -41.97 138.34 -10.36
C GLU A 35 -41.59 137.57 -9.09
N LEU A 36 -41.36 138.27 -7.98
CA LEU A 36 -41.08 137.63 -6.69
C LEU A 36 -42.24 136.75 -6.21
N ALA A 37 -43.49 137.18 -6.39
CA ALA A 37 -44.66 136.39 -6.04
C ALA A 37 -44.79 135.11 -6.90
N LEU A 38 -44.44 135.19 -8.19
CA LEU A 38 -44.40 134.02 -9.08
C LEU A 38 -43.32 133.03 -8.64
N VAL A 39 -42.09 133.52 -8.40
CA VAL A 39 -40.98 132.69 -7.92
C VAL A 39 -41.31 132.04 -6.57
N GLN A 40 -41.97 132.77 -5.67
CA GLN A 40 -42.38 132.22 -4.38
C GLN A 40 -43.40 131.08 -4.55
N LYS A 41 -44.36 131.23 -5.47
CA LYS A 41 -45.31 130.17 -5.80
C LYS A 41 -44.62 128.94 -6.39
N GLU A 42 -43.67 129.13 -7.31
CA GLU A 42 -42.89 128.03 -7.90
C GLU A 42 -42.06 127.30 -6.82
N ILE A 43 -41.50 128.03 -5.84
CA ILE A 43 -40.80 127.43 -4.70
C ILE A 43 -41.75 126.61 -3.84
N GLU A 44 -42.96 127.09 -3.56
CA GLU A 44 -43.97 126.36 -2.78
C GLU A 44 -44.43 125.08 -3.51
N GLU A 45 -44.63 125.15 -4.83
CA GLU A 45 -44.93 124.00 -5.69
C GLU A 45 -43.76 122.99 -5.66
N CYS A 46 -42.52 123.45 -5.87
CA CYS A 46 -41.31 122.61 -5.79
C CYS A 46 -41.14 121.94 -4.41
N ASN A 47 -41.37 122.68 -3.32
CA ASN A 47 -41.27 122.15 -1.96
C ASN A 47 -42.31 121.06 -1.69
N SER A 48 -43.52 121.23 -2.22
CA SER A 48 -44.59 120.23 -2.11
C SER A 48 -44.26 118.96 -2.90
N GLU A 49 -43.70 119.10 -4.11
CA GLU A 49 -43.20 117.98 -4.91
C GLU A 49 -42.03 117.25 -4.24
N LEU A 50 -41.05 118.00 -3.71
CA LEU A 50 -39.93 117.44 -2.95
C LEU A 50 -40.43 116.65 -1.75
N TRP A 51 -41.37 117.19 -0.98
CA TRP A 51 -41.97 116.50 0.15
C TRP A 51 -42.68 115.20 -0.26
N CYS A 52 -43.37 115.19 -1.41
CA CYS A 52 -43.98 113.97 -1.96
C CYS A 52 -42.91 112.95 -2.37
N LYS A 53 -41.82 113.38 -3.03
CA LYS A 53 -40.71 112.51 -3.44
C LYS A 53 -39.95 111.94 -2.24
N GLU A 54 -39.75 112.73 -1.18
CA GLU A 54 -39.16 112.26 0.07
C GLU A 54 -40.01 111.15 0.72
N LYS A 55 -41.34 111.31 0.70
CA LYS A 55 -42.26 110.27 1.20
C LYS A 55 -42.21 109.01 0.34
N GLU A 56 -42.20 109.13 -0.99
CA GLU A 56 -42.04 108.01 -1.91
C GLU A 56 -40.72 107.28 -1.69
N LEU A 57 -39.60 108.01 -1.59
CA LEU A 57 -38.29 107.47 -1.27
C LEU A 57 -38.29 106.73 0.07
N GLY A 58 -38.96 107.28 1.09
CA GLY A 58 -39.13 106.60 2.38
C GLY A 58 -39.89 105.27 2.27
N LEU A 59 -40.92 105.19 1.43
CA LEU A 59 -41.63 103.93 1.16
C LEU A 59 -40.75 102.92 0.41
N VAL A 60 -39.99 103.38 -0.59
CA VAL A 60 -39.05 102.52 -1.34
C VAL A 60 -37.97 101.98 -0.42
N GLN A 61 -37.37 102.82 0.44
CA GLN A 61 -36.38 102.40 1.42
C GLN A 61 -36.92 101.35 2.40
N LYS A 62 -38.19 101.49 2.84
CA LYS A 62 -38.85 100.47 3.68
C LYS A 62 -39.02 99.15 2.93
N ARG A 63 -39.42 99.17 1.66
CA ARG A 63 -39.54 97.96 0.83
C ARG A 63 -38.18 97.29 0.63
N ILE A 64 -37.14 98.05 0.28
CA ILE A 64 -35.78 97.53 0.12
C ILE A 64 -35.30 96.86 1.41
N ARG A 65 -35.53 97.48 2.57
CA ARG A 65 -35.20 96.88 3.87
C ARG A 65 -35.93 95.56 4.10
N GLY A 66 -37.22 95.49 3.75
CA GLY A 66 -38.01 94.26 3.80
C GLY A 66 -37.43 93.17 2.91
N CYS A 67 -37.19 93.47 1.63
CA CYS A 67 -36.59 92.54 0.68
C CYS A 67 -35.19 92.07 1.11
N ASN A 68 -34.36 92.95 1.68
CA ASN A 68 -33.06 92.56 2.21
C ASN A 68 -33.18 91.60 3.41
N GLY A 69 -34.17 91.80 4.28
CA GLY A 69 -34.45 90.88 5.39
C GLY A 69 -34.91 89.51 4.90
N GLU A 70 -35.82 89.47 3.91
CA GLU A 70 -36.27 88.23 3.26
C GLU A 70 -35.10 87.51 2.57
N LEU A 71 -34.26 88.25 1.84
CA LEU A 71 -33.07 87.70 1.19
C LEU A 71 -32.11 87.10 2.22
N GLN A 72 -31.86 87.79 3.33
CA GLN A 72 -31.01 87.28 4.41
C GLN A 72 -31.60 86.02 5.06
N SER A 73 -32.92 85.96 5.26
CA SER A 73 -33.59 84.74 5.76
C SER A 73 -33.42 83.58 4.77
N LYS A 74 -33.62 83.83 3.48
CA LYS A 74 -33.45 82.81 2.43
C LYS A 74 -31.99 82.36 2.29
N GLN A 75 -31.03 83.26 2.45
CA GLN A 75 -29.61 82.90 2.52
C GLN A 75 -29.32 81.98 3.72
N GLY A 76 -29.94 82.22 4.88
CA GLY A 76 -29.82 81.33 6.04
C GLY A 76 -30.45 79.96 5.81
N GLU A 77 -31.65 79.90 5.23
CA GLU A 77 -32.31 78.64 4.87
C GLU A 77 -31.49 77.84 3.86
N LEU A 78 -30.95 78.48 2.82
CA LEU A 78 -30.09 77.84 1.82
C LEU A 78 -28.82 77.27 2.46
N ALA A 79 -28.16 78.01 3.36
CA ALA A 79 -26.97 77.53 4.05
C ALA A 79 -27.24 76.29 4.93
N LEU A 80 -28.43 76.20 5.54
CA LEU A 80 -28.84 75.00 6.29
C LEU A 80 -29.02 73.80 5.36
N VAL A 81 -29.70 74.00 4.22
CA VAL A 81 -29.92 72.93 3.23
C VAL A 81 -28.59 72.46 2.62
N GLU A 82 -27.67 73.38 2.32
CA GLU A 82 -26.32 73.05 1.84
C GLU A 82 -25.57 72.15 2.84
N LYS A 83 -25.68 72.44 4.13
CA LYS A 83 -25.08 71.62 5.19
C LYS A 83 -25.71 70.23 5.28
N GLU A 84 -27.04 70.13 5.20
CA GLU A 84 -27.76 68.84 5.21
C GLU A 84 -27.41 67.97 3.99
N ILE A 85 -27.23 68.59 2.82
CA ILE A 85 -26.77 67.90 1.61
C ILE A 85 -25.34 67.39 1.79
N GLU A 86 -24.45 68.20 2.36
CA GLU A 86 -23.06 67.79 2.61
C GLU A 86 -22.98 66.62 3.61
N GLU A 87 -23.76 66.67 4.69
CA GLU A 87 -23.90 65.57 5.65
C GLU A 87 -24.42 64.29 4.96
N SER A 88 -25.50 64.40 4.18
CA SER A 88 -26.07 63.26 3.43
C SER A 88 -25.10 62.67 2.41
N ASN A 89 -24.33 63.50 1.72
CA ASN A 89 -23.31 63.05 0.78
C ASN A 89 -22.16 62.32 1.49
N SER A 90 -21.74 62.80 2.66
CA SER A 90 -20.72 62.10 3.46
C SER A 90 -21.21 60.73 3.94
N GLU A 91 -22.48 60.61 4.33
CA GLU A 91 -23.09 59.34 4.74
C GLU A 91 -23.23 58.37 3.56
N LEU A 92 -23.63 58.87 2.38
CA LEU A 92 -23.68 58.08 1.15
C LEU A 92 -22.30 57.55 0.75
N GLN A 93 -21.25 58.38 0.83
CA GLN A 93 -19.88 57.94 0.56
C GLN A 93 -19.43 56.85 1.55
N SER A 94 -19.78 56.98 2.83
CA SER A 94 -19.49 55.95 3.83
C SER A 94 -20.17 54.62 3.47
N LYS A 95 -21.47 54.66 3.13
CA LYS A 95 -22.24 53.47 2.73
C LYS A 95 -21.74 52.85 1.42
N GLU A 96 -21.28 53.65 0.47
CA GLU A 96 -20.68 53.17 -0.78
C GLU A 96 -19.38 52.40 -0.51
N ILE A 97 -18.53 52.92 0.39
CA ILE A 97 -17.32 52.24 0.82
C ILE A 97 -17.68 50.90 1.50
N GLU A 98 -18.60 50.91 2.47
CA GLU A 98 -19.06 49.70 3.17
C GLU A 98 -19.65 48.65 2.21
N LEU A 99 -20.41 49.06 1.20
CA LEU A 99 -20.99 48.16 0.22
C LEU A 99 -19.92 47.53 -0.68
N GLY A 100 -18.94 48.30 -1.16
CA GLY A 100 -17.84 47.76 -1.97
C GLY A 100 -16.96 46.79 -1.19
N LEU A 101 -16.76 47.10 0.08
CA LEU A 101 -16.17 46.23 1.09
C LEU A 101 -16.97 44.91 1.20
N VAL A 102 -18.29 44.95 1.41
CA VAL A 102 -19.14 43.75 1.55
C VAL A 102 -19.08 42.90 0.28
N GLN A 103 -19.15 43.53 -0.90
CA GLN A 103 -19.03 42.86 -2.19
C GLN A 103 -17.72 42.09 -2.31
N LYS A 104 -16.62 42.65 -1.81
CA LYS A 104 -15.33 41.98 -1.79
C LYS A 104 -15.34 40.74 -0.90
N ARG A 105 -15.90 40.83 0.32
CA ARG A 105 -16.04 39.65 1.20
C ARG A 105 -16.88 38.56 0.57
N VAL A 106 -18.00 38.91 -0.07
CA VAL A 106 -18.84 37.95 -0.79
C VAL A 106 -18.06 37.27 -1.92
N GLY A 107 -17.24 38.02 -2.66
CA GLY A 107 -16.34 37.47 -3.68
C GLY A 107 -15.34 36.47 -3.10
N GLU A 108 -14.69 36.82 -1.98
CA GLU A 108 -13.75 35.94 -1.26
C GLU A 108 -14.45 34.64 -0.80
N CYS A 109 -15.64 34.74 -0.19
CA CYS A 109 -16.42 33.57 0.22
C CYS A 109 -16.84 32.68 -0.96
N ASN A 110 -17.20 33.26 -2.10
CA ASN A 110 -17.55 32.48 -3.30
C ASN A 110 -16.33 31.72 -3.84
N CYS A 111 -15.16 32.36 -3.89
CA CYS A 111 -13.91 31.69 -4.27
C CYS A 111 -13.56 30.54 -3.32
N GLU A 112 -13.71 30.74 -2.00
CA GLU A 112 -13.51 29.68 -1.01
C GLU A 112 -14.49 28.52 -1.19
N LEU A 113 -15.76 28.82 -1.49
CA LEU A 113 -16.80 27.83 -1.70
C LEU A 113 -16.53 27.01 -2.97
N GLU A 114 -16.13 27.65 -4.06
CA GLU A 114 -15.70 26.96 -5.29
C GLU A 114 -14.48 26.06 -5.03
N CYS A 115 -13.49 26.54 -4.29
CA CYS A 115 -12.31 25.73 -3.92
C CYS A 115 -12.71 24.50 -3.10
N LYS A 116 -13.57 24.67 -2.08
CA LYS A 116 -14.10 23.55 -1.28
C LYS A 116 -14.92 22.58 -2.12
N GLN A 117 -15.67 23.07 -3.10
CA GLN A 117 -16.46 22.23 -4.00
C GLN A 117 -15.57 21.41 -4.94
N GLN A 118 -14.46 21.98 -5.43
CA GLN A 118 -13.46 21.24 -6.21
C GLN A 118 -12.75 20.17 -5.36
N GLN A 119 -12.35 20.51 -4.13
CA GLN A 119 -11.75 19.55 -3.19
C GLN A 119 -12.68 18.39 -2.88
N LEU A 120 -13.97 18.65 -2.66
CA LEU A 120 -14.99 17.61 -2.49
C LEU A 120 -15.09 16.71 -3.72
N GLY A 121 -15.04 17.27 -4.93
CA GLY A 121 -15.02 16.49 -6.17
C GLY A 121 -13.81 15.57 -6.30
N LEU A 122 -12.62 16.06 -5.94
CA LEU A 122 -11.40 15.24 -5.92
C LEU A 122 -11.49 14.12 -4.88
N ALA A 123 -11.93 14.43 -3.65
CA ALA A 123 -12.11 13.45 -2.59
C ALA A 123 -13.14 12.36 -2.97
N GLN A 124 -14.22 12.72 -3.64
CA GLN A 124 -15.20 11.76 -4.16
C GLN A 124 -14.58 10.84 -5.23
N SER A 125 -13.77 11.39 -6.14
CA SER A 125 -13.07 10.56 -7.13
C SER A 125 -12.05 9.62 -6.49
N GLU A 126 -11.35 10.04 -5.44
CA GLU A 126 -10.42 9.18 -4.69
C GLU A 126 -11.17 8.06 -3.96
N GLU A 127 -12.31 8.38 -3.34
CA GLU A 127 -13.17 7.39 -2.69
C GLU A 127 -13.65 6.32 -3.70
N ASP A 128 -14.06 6.73 -4.90
CA ASP A 128 -14.49 5.82 -5.96
C ASP A 128 -13.35 4.93 -6.47
N LEU A 129 -12.15 5.49 -6.62
CA LEU A 129 -10.95 4.71 -6.98
C LEU A 129 -10.61 3.68 -5.90
N LEU A 130 -10.65 4.07 -4.63
CA LEU A 130 -10.40 3.18 -3.50
C LEU A 130 -11.46 2.07 -3.41
N LYS A 131 -12.75 2.40 -3.59
CA LYS A 131 -13.84 1.43 -3.64
C LYS A 131 -13.63 0.41 -4.76
N ASN A 132 -13.27 0.86 -5.95
CA ASN A 132 -13.02 -0.01 -7.10
C ASN A 132 -11.80 -0.92 -6.86
N SER A 133 -10.71 -0.38 -6.32
CA SER A 133 -9.51 -1.15 -5.97
C SER A 133 -9.81 -2.22 -4.92
N LEU A 134 -10.55 -1.86 -3.87
CA LEU A 134 -10.97 -2.78 -2.82
C LEU A 134 -11.88 -3.88 -3.38
N LYS A 135 -12.86 -3.52 -4.22
CA LYS A 135 -13.74 -4.46 -4.90
C LYS A 135 -12.95 -5.48 -5.74
N ASN A 136 -12.01 -5.01 -6.55
CA ASN A 136 -11.16 -5.88 -7.37
C ASN A 136 -10.31 -6.81 -6.51
N SER A 137 -9.79 -6.31 -5.39
CA SER A 137 -9.01 -7.12 -4.44
C SER A 137 -9.86 -8.21 -3.80
N ILE A 138 -11.08 -7.87 -3.35
CA ILE A 138 -12.03 -8.84 -2.78
C ILE A 138 -12.40 -9.89 -3.82
N GLU A 139 -12.63 -9.49 -5.07
CA GLU A 139 -12.96 -10.41 -6.16
C GLU A 139 -11.81 -11.36 -6.48
N HIS A 140 -10.57 -10.85 -6.54
CA HIS A 140 -9.37 -11.67 -6.70
C HIS A 140 -9.20 -12.67 -5.54
N TRP A 141 -9.37 -12.25 -4.29
CA TRP A 141 -9.28 -13.16 -3.15
C TRP A 141 -10.40 -14.21 -3.14
N SER A 142 -11.61 -13.84 -3.56
CA SER A 142 -12.74 -14.75 -3.70
C SER A 142 -12.45 -15.82 -4.76
N GLN A 143 -11.87 -15.43 -5.91
CA GLN A 143 -11.43 -16.37 -6.94
C GLN A 143 -10.34 -17.31 -6.42
N LYS A 144 -9.33 -16.77 -5.72
CA LYS A 144 -8.26 -17.58 -5.12
C LYS A 144 -8.78 -18.57 -4.10
N LEU A 145 -9.74 -18.16 -3.26
CA LEU A 145 -10.39 -19.04 -2.29
C LEU A 145 -11.19 -20.17 -2.97
N ASN A 146 -11.85 -19.88 -4.10
CA ASN A 146 -12.57 -20.90 -4.87
C ASN A 146 -11.61 -21.93 -5.48
N LEU A 147 -10.49 -21.48 -6.07
CA LEU A 147 -9.46 -22.38 -6.61
C LEU A 147 -8.88 -23.29 -5.52
N THR A 148 -8.53 -22.74 -4.35
CA THR A 148 -8.00 -23.57 -3.25
C THR A 148 -9.05 -24.54 -2.72
N LYS A 149 -10.33 -24.16 -2.71
CA LYS A 149 -11.44 -25.07 -2.37
C LYS A 149 -11.58 -26.22 -3.36
N GLU A 150 -11.43 -25.95 -4.66
CA GLU A 150 -11.45 -26.98 -5.71
C GLU A 150 -10.25 -27.93 -5.59
N GLU A 151 -9.04 -27.38 -5.38
CA GLU A 151 -7.83 -28.17 -5.13
C GLU A 151 -7.97 -29.08 -3.91
N LEU A 152 -8.53 -28.56 -2.80
CA LEU A 152 -8.81 -29.35 -1.60
C LEU A 152 -9.84 -30.46 -1.89
N SER A 153 -10.85 -30.19 -2.71
CA SER A 153 -11.84 -31.21 -3.11
C SER A 153 -11.21 -32.34 -3.91
N LEU A 154 -10.30 -32.01 -4.84
CA LEU A 154 -9.54 -32.99 -5.62
C LEU A 154 -8.63 -33.82 -4.71
N LEU A 155 -7.87 -33.17 -3.82
CA LEU A 155 -6.99 -33.86 -2.88
C LEU A 155 -7.78 -34.79 -1.95
N GLN A 156 -8.93 -34.34 -1.47
CA GLN A 156 -9.81 -35.15 -0.63
C GLN A 156 -10.35 -36.38 -1.37
N LYS A 157 -10.62 -36.26 -2.68
CA LYS A 157 -10.99 -37.40 -3.53
C LYS A 157 -9.84 -38.39 -3.66
N SER A 158 -8.62 -37.93 -3.97
CA SER A 158 -7.44 -38.79 -4.08
C SER A 158 -7.10 -39.48 -2.76
N ILE A 159 -7.21 -38.80 -1.61
CA ILE A 159 -7.02 -39.43 -0.30
C ILE A 159 -8.04 -40.56 -0.07
N ARG A 160 -9.31 -40.37 -0.49
CA ARG A 160 -10.34 -41.40 -0.39
C ARG A 160 -10.02 -42.62 -1.26
N GLU A 161 -9.52 -42.39 -2.48
CA GLU A 161 -9.08 -43.44 -3.40
C GLU A 161 -7.91 -44.22 -2.80
N CYS A 162 -6.84 -43.53 -2.34
CA CYS A 162 -5.70 -44.16 -1.67
C CYS A 162 -6.11 -44.96 -0.44
N LYS A 163 -7.05 -44.45 0.36
CA LYS A 163 -7.58 -45.18 1.51
C LYS A 163 -8.28 -46.48 1.08
N GLY A 164 -9.08 -46.44 0.02
CA GLY A 164 -9.74 -47.64 -0.52
C GLY A 164 -8.73 -48.67 -1.03
N GLU A 165 -7.65 -48.22 -1.69
CA GLU A 165 -6.55 -49.10 -2.11
C GLU A 165 -5.83 -49.73 -0.93
N LEU A 166 -5.53 -48.95 0.11
CA LEU A 166 -4.90 -49.44 1.34
C LEU A 166 -5.77 -50.51 2.01
N ASP A 167 -7.05 -50.24 2.21
CA ASP A 167 -8.01 -51.20 2.79
C ASP A 167 -8.05 -52.49 1.96
N SER A 168 -7.94 -52.40 0.63
CA SER A 168 -7.90 -53.57 -0.25
C SER A 168 -6.61 -54.38 -0.08
N LYS A 169 -5.47 -53.71 0.11
CA LYS A 169 -4.15 -54.34 0.34
C LYS A 169 -4.08 -54.98 1.72
N GLU A 170 -4.63 -54.36 2.74
CA GLU A 170 -4.75 -54.95 4.07
C GLU A 170 -5.57 -56.24 4.03
N ARG A 171 -6.69 -56.27 3.31
CA ARG A 171 -7.48 -57.50 3.11
C ARG A 171 -6.69 -58.58 2.36
N GLN A 172 -5.94 -58.21 1.31
CA GLN A 172 -5.08 -59.16 0.59
C GLN A 172 -4.00 -59.75 1.52
N LEU A 173 -3.34 -58.90 2.33
CA LEU A 173 -2.36 -59.34 3.32
C LEU A 173 -2.97 -60.30 4.36
N ALA A 174 -4.17 -60.01 4.85
CA ALA A 174 -4.85 -60.90 5.79
C ALA A 174 -5.12 -62.29 5.20
N VAL A 175 -5.52 -62.36 3.91
CA VAL A 175 -5.70 -63.64 3.20
C VAL A 175 -4.37 -64.38 3.05
N VAL A 176 -3.30 -63.69 2.68
CA VAL A 176 -1.96 -64.29 2.55
C VAL A 176 -1.45 -64.80 3.90
N GLN A 177 -1.60 -64.03 4.97
CA GLN A 177 -1.24 -64.44 6.33
C GLN A 177 -1.99 -65.71 6.75
N LYS A 178 -3.29 -65.79 6.47
CA LYS A 178 -4.08 -67.01 6.75
C LYS A 178 -3.51 -68.22 6.00
N ARG A 179 -3.20 -68.07 4.71
CA ARG A 179 -2.65 -69.14 3.87
C ARG A 179 -1.26 -69.59 4.32
N ILE A 180 -0.41 -68.65 4.76
CA ILE A 180 0.89 -68.98 5.38
C ILE A 180 0.68 -69.81 6.65
N GLY A 181 -0.28 -69.42 7.50
CA GLY A 181 -0.64 -70.20 8.70
C GLY A 181 -1.09 -71.63 8.36
N GLU A 182 -1.92 -71.79 7.33
CA GLU A 182 -2.35 -73.10 6.82
C GLU A 182 -1.15 -73.94 6.35
N PHE A 183 -0.26 -73.38 5.52
CA PHE A 183 0.95 -74.08 5.07
C PHE A 183 1.90 -74.44 6.22
N ASN A 184 2.03 -73.58 7.22
CA ASN A 184 2.89 -73.84 8.36
C ASN A 184 2.36 -75.03 9.19
N ASN A 185 1.04 -75.10 9.37
CA ASN A 185 0.39 -76.25 10.02
C ASN A 185 0.58 -77.55 9.23
N GLU A 186 0.44 -77.50 7.89
CA GLU A 186 0.70 -78.65 7.01
C GLU A 186 2.16 -79.12 7.12
N LEU A 187 3.11 -78.17 7.11
CA LEU A 187 4.55 -78.46 7.22
C LEU A 187 4.87 -79.11 8.56
N GLN A 188 4.30 -78.61 9.66
CA GLN A 188 4.43 -79.21 10.98
C GLN A 188 3.83 -80.63 11.04
N SER A 189 2.68 -80.87 10.38
CA SER A 189 2.11 -82.22 10.25
C SER A 189 3.05 -83.16 9.50
N LYS A 190 3.66 -82.69 8.40
CA LYS A 190 4.61 -83.49 7.59
C LYS A 190 5.90 -83.77 8.33
N GLU A 191 6.39 -82.82 9.12
CA GLU A 191 7.55 -83.03 10.00
C GLU A 191 7.27 -84.10 11.06
N ASN A 192 6.07 -84.11 11.66
CA ASN A 192 5.65 -85.15 12.59
C ASN A 192 5.56 -86.53 11.92
N GLU A 193 4.99 -86.62 10.72
CA GLU A 193 4.96 -87.86 9.92
C GLU A 193 6.38 -88.36 9.62
N LEU A 194 7.29 -87.46 9.21
CA LEU A 194 8.68 -87.80 8.93
C LEU A 194 9.40 -88.32 10.18
N ASN A 195 9.15 -87.71 11.34
CA ASN A 195 9.69 -88.18 12.62
C ASN A 195 9.19 -89.58 12.97
N LEU A 196 7.92 -89.89 12.72
CA LEU A 196 7.39 -91.25 12.90
C LEU A 196 8.07 -92.24 11.95
N VAL A 197 8.22 -91.89 10.67
CA VAL A 197 8.92 -92.73 9.69
C VAL A 197 10.37 -92.96 10.12
N LYS A 198 11.05 -91.93 10.61
CA LYS A 198 12.43 -92.03 11.12
C LYS A 198 12.53 -93.07 12.24
N ILE A 199 11.62 -93.04 13.21
CA ILE A 199 11.55 -94.04 14.30
C ILE A 199 11.34 -95.46 13.75
N VAL A 200 10.43 -95.63 12.78
CA VAL A 200 10.15 -96.95 12.17
C VAL A 200 11.37 -97.48 11.43
N VAL A 201 12.05 -96.64 10.64
CA VAL A 201 13.27 -97.02 9.91
C VAL A 201 14.37 -97.43 10.89
N GLU A 202 14.56 -96.67 11.98
CA GLU A 202 15.54 -96.96 13.02
C GLU A 202 15.27 -98.31 13.69
N HIS A 203 13.99 -98.61 14.00
CA HIS A 203 13.58 -99.93 14.49
C HIS A 203 13.79 -101.05 13.46
N CYS A 204 13.50 -100.81 12.17
CA CYS A 204 13.78 -101.77 11.11
C CYS A 204 15.28 -102.07 10.96
N LEU A 205 16.14 -101.05 11.05
CA LEU A 205 17.59 -101.21 11.03
C LEU A 205 18.08 -102.05 12.21
N GLN A 206 17.56 -101.79 13.42
CA GLN A 206 17.86 -102.61 14.61
C GLN A 206 17.47 -104.08 14.39
N LYS A 207 16.25 -104.34 13.87
CA LYS A 207 15.78 -105.70 13.57
C LYS A 207 16.63 -106.39 12.51
N LEU A 208 17.04 -105.67 11.46
CA LEU A 208 17.89 -106.21 10.40
C LEU A 208 19.27 -106.56 10.95
N ASN A 209 19.81 -105.75 11.87
CA ASN A 209 21.09 -106.04 12.52
C ASN A 209 21.00 -107.31 13.40
N LEU A 210 19.93 -107.49 14.18
CA LEU A 210 19.68 -108.74 14.91
C LEU A 210 19.61 -109.95 13.97
N LYS A 211 18.90 -109.83 12.84
CA LYS A 211 18.83 -110.90 11.83
C LYS A 211 20.19 -111.19 11.19
N LYS A 212 21.03 -110.17 10.98
CA LYS A 212 22.40 -110.33 10.49
C LYS A 212 23.27 -111.07 11.51
N GLU A 213 23.13 -110.77 12.80
CA GLU A 213 23.81 -111.49 13.88
C GLU A 213 23.35 -112.95 13.96
N GLU A 214 22.04 -113.22 13.90
CA GLU A 214 21.48 -114.58 13.81
C GLU A 214 22.03 -115.35 12.60
N LEU A 215 22.07 -114.72 11.42
CA LEU A 215 22.67 -115.33 10.22
C LEU A 215 24.16 -115.62 10.42
N SER A 216 24.90 -114.78 11.15
CA SER A 216 26.31 -115.04 11.45
C SER A 216 26.49 -116.27 12.36
N LEU A 217 25.58 -116.47 13.32
CA LEU A 217 25.58 -117.66 14.17
C LEU A 217 25.21 -118.91 13.37
N LEU A 218 24.21 -118.81 12.49
CA LEU A 218 23.86 -119.89 11.57
C LEU A 218 25.00 -120.22 10.61
N GLN A 219 25.71 -119.23 10.05
CA GLN A 219 26.89 -119.46 9.23
C GLN A 219 28.01 -120.17 10.00
N LYS A 220 28.26 -119.79 11.25
CA LYS A 220 29.23 -120.48 12.11
C LYS A 220 28.81 -121.93 12.35
N SER A 221 27.56 -122.16 12.75
CA SER A 221 27.02 -123.50 12.95
C SER A 221 27.05 -124.32 11.66
N ASN A 222 26.74 -123.73 10.50
CA ASN A 222 26.82 -124.42 9.22
C ASN A 222 28.28 -124.72 8.82
N GLY A 223 29.23 -123.86 9.20
CA GLY A 223 30.67 -124.14 9.08
C GLY A 223 31.10 -125.32 9.97
N GLU A 224 30.55 -125.43 11.19
CA GLU A 224 30.76 -126.58 12.07
C GLU A 224 30.15 -127.86 11.48
N TRP A 225 28.92 -127.80 10.96
CA TRP A 225 28.28 -128.90 10.25
C TRP A 225 29.03 -129.31 8.98
N ASN A 226 29.53 -128.35 8.19
CA ASN A 226 30.39 -128.64 7.03
C ASN A 226 31.72 -129.25 7.47
N GLY A 227 32.31 -128.81 8.59
CA GLY A 227 33.50 -129.46 9.16
C GLY A 227 33.21 -130.90 9.63
N GLN A 228 32.02 -131.15 10.18
CA GLN A 228 31.55 -132.51 10.49
C GLN A 228 31.27 -133.34 9.23
N LEU A 229 30.72 -132.72 8.19
CA LEU A 229 30.48 -133.35 6.90
C LEU A 229 31.80 -133.70 6.22
N GLU A 230 32.80 -132.79 6.20
CA GLU A 230 34.17 -133.07 5.76
C GLU A 230 34.83 -134.18 6.60
N CYS A 231 34.55 -134.25 7.90
CA CYS A 231 35.01 -135.36 8.74
C CYS A 231 34.32 -136.68 8.36
N GLY A 232 33.05 -136.63 7.99
CA GLY A 232 32.28 -137.74 7.43
C GLY A 232 32.73 -138.14 6.03
N GLU A 233 33.08 -137.19 5.17
CA GLU A 233 33.67 -137.40 3.84
C GLU A 233 35.09 -137.97 3.96
N ARG A 234 35.90 -137.53 4.93
CA ARG A 234 37.20 -138.17 5.25
C ARG A 234 37.05 -139.60 5.80
N GLN A 235 35.92 -139.92 6.44
CA GLN A 235 35.57 -141.31 6.76
C GLN A 235 35.07 -142.09 5.52
N LEU A 236 34.41 -141.42 4.58
CA LEU A 236 33.94 -141.98 3.31
C LEU A 236 35.08 -142.20 2.30
N ASP A 237 36.13 -141.38 2.33
CA ASP A 237 37.36 -141.49 1.53
C ASP A 237 38.22 -142.71 1.95
N LEU A 238 38.07 -143.19 3.20
CA LEU A 238 38.64 -144.49 3.61
C LEU A 238 37.77 -145.68 3.18
N VAL A 239 36.47 -145.47 2.94
CA VAL A 239 35.53 -146.50 2.47
C VAL A 239 35.53 -146.61 0.94
N GLN A 240 35.91 -145.55 0.20
CA GLN A 240 36.11 -145.54 -1.26
C GLN A 240 37.46 -146.14 -1.71
N LYS A 241 37.89 -147.25 -1.10
CA LYS A 241 38.98 -148.13 -1.59
C LYS A 241 38.52 -149.55 -1.95
N LEU A 242 37.22 -149.80 -2.01
CA LEU A 242 36.66 -150.94 -2.73
C LEU A 242 35.57 -150.46 -3.70
N ASN A 243 35.97 -150.55 -4.97
CA ASN A 243 35.23 -150.26 -6.19
C ASN A 243 33.79 -150.79 -6.19
N LEU A 244 32.89 -150.08 -6.87
CA LEU A 244 32.36 -150.51 -8.17
C LEU A 244 32.01 -149.28 -9.03
N ASN A 245 32.43 -149.35 -10.29
CA ASN A 245 32.20 -148.40 -11.37
C ASN A 245 30.82 -148.58 -12.02
N GLU A 246 30.53 -147.63 -12.93
CA GLU A 246 29.53 -147.57 -14.01
C GLU A 246 28.16 -147.00 -13.59
N GLU A 247 27.94 -145.68 -13.73
CA GLU A 247 27.60 -144.92 -14.97
C GLU A 247 26.31 -145.49 -15.60
N GLU A 248 25.18 -144.79 -15.54
CA GLU A 248 24.89 -143.73 -16.52
C GLU A 248 24.14 -142.51 -15.93
N LEU A 249 24.67 -141.35 -16.32
CA LEU A 249 24.03 -140.05 -16.44
C LEU A 249 22.68 -140.12 -17.17
N SER A 250 21.59 -140.13 -16.42
CA SER A 250 20.25 -139.78 -16.92
C SER A 250 19.36 -139.53 -15.72
N LEU A 251 18.76 -138.35 -15.65
CA LEU A 251 17.98 -137.77 -14.53
C LEU A 251 18.72 -136.72 -13.69
N LEU A 252 19.75 -136.10 -14.26
CA LEU A 252 20.08 -134.67 -14.09
C LEU A 252 18.98 -133.74 -14.65
N GLN A 253 17.71 -134.17 -14.60
CA GLN A 253 16.57 -133.52 -15.24
C GLN A 253 15.26 -133.64 -14.44
N LYS A 254 15.28 -134.18 -13.20
CA LYS A 254 14.10 -134.28 -12.32
C LYS A 254 14.24 -133.66 -10.92
N SER A 255 15.35 -132.99 -10.63
CA SER A 255 15.53 -132.26 -9.35
C SER A 255 15.55 -130.74 -9.51
N ILE A 256 15.57 -130.23 -10.74
CA ILE A 256 15.37 -128.79 -11.04
C ILE A 256 13.87 -128.42 -10.98
N GLU A 257 12.96 -129.39 -11.07
CA GLU A 257 11.52 -129.18 -10.96
C GLU A 257 10.96 -129.18 -9.53
N LYS A 258 11.78 -129.44 -8.49
CA LYS A 258 11.34 -129.33 -7.09
C LYS A 258 11.54 -127.92 -6.50
N TYR A 259 12.35 -127.08 -7.12
CA TYR A 259 12.60 -125.70 -6.68
C TYR A 259 11.79 -124.64 -7.44
N HIS A 260 10.93 -125.03 -8.37
CA HIS A 260 10.02 -124.11 -9.07
C HIS A 260 8.60 -124.02 -8.46
N ALA A 261 8.30 -124.76 -7.41
CA ALA A 261 6.96 -124.82 -6.82
C ALA A 261 6.73 -123.91 -5.59
N ASP A 262 7.74 -123.16 -5.11
CA ASP A 262 7.59 -122.17 -4.02
C ASP A 262 7.97 -120.75 -4.46
N HIS A 263 7.87 -120.44 -5.76
CA HIS A 263 7.88 -119.05 -6.24
C HIS A 263 6.65 -118.77 -7.13
N LYS A 264 5.47 -119.14 -6.65
CA LYS A 264 4.20 -118.70 -7.23
C LYS A 264 3.30 -118.10 -6.15
N ARG A 265 3.61 -116.86 -5.75
CA ARG A 265 2.65 -115.93 -5.13
C ARG A 265 3.22 -114.52 -5.19
N LEU A 266 2.32 -113.57 -5.43
CA LEU A 266 2.52 -112.12 -5.64
C LEU A 266 2.81 -111.70 -7.09
N GLU A 267 1.78 -111.88 -7.93
CA GLU A 267 1.40 -110.79 -8.84
C GLU A 267 1.09 -109.51 -8.03
N PRO A 268 1.50 -108.32 -8.48
CA PRO A 268 0.91 -107.06 -8.03
C PRO A 268 0.10 -106.43 -9.18
N GLU A 269 -1.04 -106.99 -9.57
CA GLU A 269 -1.87 -106.42 -10.66
C GLU A 269 -3.03 -105.49 -10.23
N SER A 270 -3.18 -105.15 -8.96
CA SER A 270 -4.20 -104.17 -8.52
C SER A 270 -3.64 -102.84 -8.00
N GLY A 271 -2.35 -102.76 -7.63
CA GLY A 271 -1.72 -101.52 -7.15
C GLY A 271 -1.03 -100.69 -8.24
N ILE A 272 -0.54 -101.33 -9.31
CA ILE A 272 0.21 -100.66 -10.39
C ILE A 272 -0.72 -99.81 -11.27
N LYS A 273 -1.98 -100.22 -11.47
CA LYS A 273 -2.96 -99.47 -12.26
C LYS A 273 -3.42 -98.19 -11.56
N ASP A 274 -3.70 -98.26 -10.25
CA ASP A 274 -4.03 -97.10 -9.43
C ASP A 274 -2.83 -96.16 -9.26
N CYS A 275 -1.62 -96.70 -9.09
CA CYS A 275 -0.39 -95.91 -9.04
C CYS A 275 -0.09 -95.24 -10.39
N SER A 276 -0.32 -95.93 -11.51
CA SER A 276 -0.15 -95.38 -12.86
C SER A 276 -1.16 -94.26 -13.16
N GLN A 277 -2.43 -94.43 -12.78
CA GLN A 277 -3.44 -93.37 -12.92
C GLN A 277 -3.15 -92.18 -12.00
N GLN A 278 -2.66 -92.39 -10.78
CA GLN A 278 -2.23 -91.30 -9.89
C GLN A 278 -1.00 -90.57 -10.41
N ILE A 279 -0.03 -91.28 -11.00
CA ILE A 279 1.15 -90.68 -11.64
C ILE A 279 0.72 -89.84 -12.84
N GLU A 280 -0.16 -90.36 -13.71
CA GLU A 280 -0.64 -89.62 -14.89
C GLU A 280 -1.45 -88.35 -14.50
N LEU A 281 -2.21 -88.41 -13.41
CA LEU A 281 -2.97 -87.27 -12.88
C LEU A 281 -2.05 -86.25 -12.19
N LYS A 282 -0.99 -86.70 -11.50
CA LYS A 282 0.06 -85.84 -10.94
C LYS A 282 0.92 -85.20 -12.05
N GLU A 283 1.20 -85.90 -13.14
CA GLU A 283 1.90 -85.37 -14.31
C GLU A 283 1.09 -84.30 -15.04
N LYS A 284 -0.24 -84.47 -15.15
CA LYS A 284 -1.12 -83.42 -15.70
C LYS A 284 -1.16 -82.18 -14.80
N LYS A 285 -1.23 -82.36 -13.48
CA LYS A 285 -1.15 -81.25 -12.51
C LYS A 285 0.22 -80.55 -12.54
N LEU A 286 1.31 -81.30 -12.64
CA LEU A 286 2.66 -80.75 -12.80
C LEU A 286 2.79 -79.92 -14.07
N ARG A 287 2.29 -80.41 -15.21
CA ARG A 287 2.27 -79.64 -16.47
C ARG A 287 1.47 -78.34 -16.36
N GLN A 288 0.34 -78.37 -15.65
CA GLN A 288 -0.48 -77.18 -15.43
C GLN A 288 0.24 -76.15 -14.54
N ILE A 289 0.84 -76.60 -13.44
CA ILE A 289 1.66 -75.75 -12.56
C ILE A 289 2.84 -75.15 -13.33
N GLN A 290 3.50 -75.96 -14.17
CA GLN A 290 4.64 -75.53 -14.98
C GLN A 290 4.24 -74.43 -15.99
N SER A 291 3.07 -74.55 -16.63
CA SER A 291 2.54 -73.49 -17.51
C SER A 291 2.22 -72.18 -16.77
N SER A 292 1.72 -72.26 -15.53
CA SER A 292 1.45 -71.08 -14.70
C SER A 292 2.72 -70.43 -14.14
N ILE A 293 3.78 -71.22 -13.90
CA ILE A 293 5.09 -70.71 -13.51
C ILE A 293 5.71 -69.95 -14.69
N GLU A 294 5.69 -70.51 -15.90
CA GLU A 294 6.22 -69.82 -17.09
C GLU A 294 5.49 -68.50 -17.39
N GLU A 295 4.19 -68.42 -17.12
CA GLU A 295 3.41 -67.19 -17.22
C GLU A 295 3.81 -66.17 -16.14
N CYS A 296 3.98 -66.62 -14.90
CA CYS A 296 4.47 -65.78 -13.81
C CYS A 296 5.91 -65.27 -14.05
N GLU A 297 6.80 -66.07 -14.65
CA GLU A 297 8.16 -65.67 -15.01
C GLU A 297 8.16 -64.58 -16.08
N LYS A 298 7.28 -64.68 -17.08
CA LYS A 298 7.10 -63.62 -18.09
C LYS A 298 6.58 -62.32 -17.49
N GLU A 299 5.61 -62.41 -16.57
CA GLU A 299 5.11 -61.23 -15.85
C GLU A 299 6.17 -60.59 -14.95
N LEU A 300 6.98 -61.40 -14.25
CA LEU A 300 8.09 -60.92 -13.43
C LEU A 300 9.13 -60.21 -14.29
N ALA A 301 9.50 -60.77 -15.45
CA ALA A 301 10.44 -60.14 -16.37
C ALA A 301 9.95 -58.79 -16.94
N ILE A 302 8.63 -58.57 -17.02
CA ILE A 302 8.05 -57.27 -17.39
C ILE A 302 8.12 -56.30 -16.20
N LYS A 303 7.78 -56.76 -15.00
CA LYS A 303 7.84 -55.95 -13.77
C LYS A 303 9.28 -55.53 -13.43
N GLU A 304 10.26 -56.40 -13.61
CA GLU A 304 11.69 -56.10 -13.45
C GLU A 304 12.16 -55.01 -14.42
N ARG A 305 11.73 -55.07 -15.68
CA ARG A 305 12.00 -54.00 -16.67
C ARG A 305 11.38 -52.67 -16.25
N HIS A 306 10.13 -52.68 -15.78
CA HIS A 306 9.50 -51.46 -15.28
C HIS A 306 10.23 -50.88 -14.06
N ILE A 307 10.69 -51.71 -13.12
CA ILE A 307 11.48 -51.26 -11.96
C ILE A 307 12.80 -50.65 -12.43
N SER A 308 13.52 -51.28 -13.37
CA SER A 308 14.75 -50.74 -13.96
C SER A 308 14.53 -49.35 -14.58
N ASP A 309 13.45 -49.15 -15.32
CA ASP A 309 13.10 -47.84 -15.90
C ASP A 309 12.80 -46.78 -14.82
N TYR A 310 12.17 -47.17 -13.71
CA TYR A 310 11.92 -46.27 -12.58
C TYR A 310 13.21 -45.93 -11.83
N GLU A 311 14.13 -46.88 -11.65
CA GLU A 311 15.43 -46.64 -11.03
C GLU A 311 16.29 -45.67 -11.83
N GLU A 312 16.30 -45.78 -13.16
CA GLU A 312 17.01 -44.82 -14.02
C GLU A 312 16.43 -43.41 -13.92
N LYS A 313 15.09 -43.29 -13.91
CA LYS A 313 14.40 -42.01 -13.71
C LYS A 313 14.68 -41.41 -12.32
N LEU A 314 14.80 -42.26 -11.29
CA LEU A 314 15.11 -41.83 -9.93
C LEU A 314 16.56 -41.32 -9.85
N LYS A 315 17.53 -42.04 -10.44
CA LYS A 315 18.93 -41.60 -10.56
C LYS A 315 19.07 -40.29 -11.31
N ALA A 316 18.28 -40.06 -12.36
CA ALA A 316 18.28 -38.79 -13.08
C ALA A 316 17.76 -37.63 -12.20
N LYS A 317 16.71 -37.87 -11.39
CA LYS A 317 16.20 -36.87 -10.43
C LYS A 317 17.16 -36.61 -9.28
N GLU A 318 17.86 -37.61 -8.78
CA GLU A 318 18.91 -37.45 -7.76
C GLU A 318 20.06 -36.58 -8.27
N LYS A 319 20.51 -36.80 -9.52
CA LYS A 319 21.53 -35.94 -10.14
C LYS A 319 21.10 -34.47 -10.22
N LEU A 320 19.85 -34.22 -10.63
CA LEU A 320 19.29 -32.86 -10.66
C LEU A 320 19.20 -32.25 -9.25
N TYR A 321 18.86 -33.05 -8.24
CA TYR A 321 18.81 -32.60 -6.85
C TYR A 321 20.20 -32.22 -6.33
N ASP A 322 21.23 -33.01 -6.65
CA ASP A 322 22.61 -32.71 -6.28
C ASP A 322 23.15 -31.47 -7.00
N GLU A 323 22.77 -31.24 -8.27
CA GLU A 323 23.09 -30.02 -9.01
C GLU A 323 22.44 -28.78 -8.37
N ILE A 324 21.14 -28.84 -8.07
CA ILE A 324 20.42 -27.75 -7.38
C ILE A 324 21.05 -27.49 -6.00
N LYS A 325 21.37 -28.55 -5.24
CA LYS A 325 22.01 -28.44 -3.94
C LYS A 325 23.38 -27.78 -4.04
N LYS A 326 24.15 -28.08 -5.09
CA LYS A 326 25.43 -27.42 -5.36
C LYS A 326 25.24 -25.94 -5.67
N SER A 327 24.29 -25.58 -6.53
CA SER A 327 23.97 -24.19 -6.85
C SER A 327 23.47 -23.39 -5.63
N ILE A 328 22.68 -24.00 -4.74
CA ILE A 328 22.28 -23.38 -3.47
C ILE A 328 23.50 -23.13 -2.59
N LYS A 329 24.40 -24.10 -2.49
CA LYS A 329 25.62 -23.98 -1.68
C LYS A 329 26.55 -22.89 -2.21
N GLU A 330 26.66 -22.75 -3.54
CA GLU A 330 27.39 -21.67 -4.22
C GLU A 330 26.76 -20.29 -3.94
N LEU A 331 25.43 -20.19 -3.99
CA LEU A 331 24.69 -18.97 -3.61
C LEU A 331 24.83 -18.63 -2.12
N GLU A 332 24.85 -19.64 -1.24
CA GLU A 332 25.06 -19.46 0.19
C GLU A 332 26.49 -19.01 0.50
N SER A 333 27.51 -19.54 -0.19
CA SER A 333 28.89 -19.02 -0.08
C SER A 333 29.01 -17.60 -0.62
N ALA A 334 28.36 -17.27 -1.74
CA ALA A 334 28.33 -15.91 -2.28
C ALA A 334 27.61 -14.94 -1.34
N LYS A 335 26.56 -15.40 -0.66
CA LYS A 335 25.89 -14.65 0.41
C LYS A 335 26.80 -14.47 1.63
N LYS A 336 27.59 -15.48 2.01
CA LYS A 336 28.56 -15.42 3.12
C LYS A 336 29.78 -14.52 2.84
N GLU A 337 30.12 -14.30 1.57
CA GLU A 337 31.13 -13.31 1.19
C GLU A 337 30.56 -11.87 1.18
N LEU A 338 29.24 -11.70 1.05
CA LEU A 338 28.51 -10.43 1.24
C LEU A 338 28.13 -10.16 2.70
N GLU A 339 27.99 -11.20 3.52
CA GLU A 339 27.77 -11.15 4.96
C GLU A 339 29.00 -11.70 5.68
N GLN A 340 30.08 -10.92 5.80
CA GLN A 340 30.97 -11.07 6.96
C GLN A 340 30.42 -10.21 8.11
N PRO A 341 29.82 -10.80 9.16
CA PRO A 341 29.45 -10.10 10.36
C PRO A 341 30.43 -10.47 11.49
N LYS A 342 30.94 -9.47 12.20
CA LYS A 342 31.29 -9.70 13.61
C LYS A 342 30.00 -10.07 14.34
N SER A 343 29.90 -11.33 14.77
CA SER A 343 29.23 -11.87 15.98
C SER A 343 28.40 -10.87 16.81
N LEU A 344 27.20 -11.13 17.34
CA LEU A 344 26.52 -12.35 17.83
C LEU A 344 25.04 -11.98 18.10
N THR A 345 24.19 -13.00 18.10
CA THR A 345 22.90 -13.17 18.78
C THR A 345 22.46 -12.10 19.81
N ASP A 346 21.30 -11.46 19.58
CA ASP A 346 20.15 -11.35 20.52
C ASP A 346 19.05 -10.41 19.96
N ASN A 347 18.13 -11.00 19.21
CA ASN A 347 17.32 -10.34 18.17
C ASN A 347 16.12 -9.50 18.67
N GLU A 348 16.05 -9.12 19.94
CA GLU A 348 15.04 -8.16 20.42
C GLU A 348 15.63 -7.07 21.33
N GLU A 349 16.70 -7.33 22.08
CA GLU A 349 17.43 -6.29 22.84
C GLU A 349 18.39 -5.49 21.96
N THR A 350 18.95 -6.06 20.88
CA THR A 350 19.78 -5.27 19.93
C THR A 350 18.97 -4.21 19.18
N ARG A 351 17.65 -4.40 19.01
CA ARG A 351 16.75 -3.40 18.41
C ARG A 351 16.57 -2.16 19.30
N LEU A 352 16.65 -2.35 20.62
CA LEU A 352 16.57 -1.28 21.62
C LEU A 352 17.91 -0.60 21.85
N LEU A 353 19.03 -1.32 21.73
CA LEU A 353 20.38 -0.77 21.84
C LEU A 353 20.85 -0.02 20.58
N SER A 354 20.38 -0.39 19.38
CA SER A 354 20.68 0.37 18.15
C SER A 354 20.10 1.78 18.15
N LEU A 355 19.06 2.05 18.95
CA LEU A 355 18.47 3.40 19.10
C LEU A 355 19.27 4.27 20.08
N GLN A 356 20.08 3.70 20.97
CA GLN A 356 20.92 4.45 21.92
C GLN A 356 22.27 4.90 21.31
N SER A 357 22.63 4.40 20.12
CA SER A 357 23.84 4.77 19.37
C SER A 357 23.55 5.76 18.23
N MET A 358 22.61 6.68 18.43
CA MET A 358 22.26 7.71 17.45
C MET A 358 23.26 8.88 17.47
N ASN A 359 24.45 8.66 16.90
CA ASN A 359 25.47 9.70 16.76
C ASN A 359 25.59 10.26 15.34
N ASN A 360 24.84 9.76 14.35
CA ASN A 360 24.84 10.33 13.00
C ASN A 360 23.46 10.28 12.34
N GLY A 361 23.17 11.30 11.52
CA GLY A 361 21.87 11.40 10.84
C GLY A 361 21.64 10.32 9.77
N ARG A 362 22.73 9.75 9.22
CA ARG A 362 22.66 8.72 8.17
C ARG A 362 22.14 7.37 8.67
N SER A 363 22.61 6.93 9.84
CA SER A 363 22.11 5.70 10.48
C SER A 363 20.65 5.86 10.91
N LEU A 364 20.28 7.05 11.40
CA LEU A 364 18.88 7.37 11.72
C LEU A 364 17.98 7.22 10.49
N GLN A 365 18.37 7.80 9.35
CA GLN A 365 17.62 7.71 8.11
C GLN A 365 17.48 6.25 7.61
N LEU A 366 18.54 5.44 7.70
CA LEU A 366 18.54 4.06 7.25
C LEU A 366 17.55 3.17 8.03
N ILE A 367 17.57 3.29 9.37
CA ILE A 367 16.69 2.53 10.26
C ILE A 367 15.22 2.88 9.99
N LEU A 368 14.94 4.16 9.75
CA LEU A 368 13.60 4.63 9.45
C LEU A 368 13.09 4.12 8.10
N ASN A 369 13.96 4.09 7.09
CA ASN A 369 13.61 3.54 5.78
C ASN A 369 13.27 2.05 5.87
N GLN A 370 13.99 1.27 6.69
CA GLN A 370 13.72 -0.16 6.91
C GLN A 370 12.41 -0.44 7.66
N HIS A 371 11.91 0.54 8.42
CA HIS A 371 10.79 0.31 9.34
C HIS A 371 9.57 1.18 9.09
N LEU A 372 9.50 1.90 7.97
CA LEU A 372 8.39 2.78 7.62
C LEU A 372 7.01 2.07 7.71
N GLN A 373 6.92 0.75 7.47
CA GLN A 373 5.65 -0.01 7.55
C GLN A 373 5.11 -0.26 8.98
N LYS A 374 5.83 0.08 10.06
CA LYS A 374 5.42 -0.17 11.46
C LYS A 374 5.11 1.14 12.19
N HIS A 375 4.11 1.85 11.68
CA HIS A 375 3.88 3.28 11.90
C HIS A 375 3.60 3.74 13.35
N ASP A 376 3.09 2.94 14.29
CA ASP A 376 2.67 3.53 15.58
C ASP A 376 3.70 3.41 16.71
N LEU A 377 4.44 2.29 16.77
CA LEU A 377 5.39 2.03 17.87
C LEU A 377 6.71 2.80 17.70
N ILE A 378 7.11 3.05 16.46
CA ILE A 378 8.40 3.64 16.13
C ILE A 378 8.35 5.17 16.27
N PHE A 379 7.20 5.80 16.05
CA PHE A 379 7.04 7.26 16.16
C PHE A 379 7.18 7.75 17.61
N GLY A 380 6.61 7.02 18.57
CA GLY A 380 6.82 7.31 19.99
C GLY A 380 8.29 7.18 20.41
N GLN A 381 9.01 6.22 19.81
CA GLN A 381 10.43 5.99 20.10
C GLN A 381 11.34 7.03 19.43
N ILE A 382 11.08 7.42 18.18
CA ILE A 382 11.84 8.47 17.48
C ILE A 382 11.75 9.80 18.23
N SER A 383 10.54 10.18 18.66
CA SER A 383 10.34 11.42 19.42
C SER A 383 11.15 11.38 20.72
N GLN A 384 11.08 10.28 21.47
CA GLN A 384 11.88 10.09 22.69
C GLN A 384 13.39 10.12 22.43
N THR A 385 13.87 9.55 21.32
CA THR A 385 15.30 9.55 21.01
C THR A 385 15.79 10.93 20.54
N LEU A 386 14.99 11.65 19.77
CA LEU A 386 15.29 13.04 19.40
C LEU A 386 15.30 13.95 20.64
N THR A 387 14.41 13.76 21.62
CA THR A 387 14.45 14.52 22.89
C THR A 387 15.70 14.23 23.73
N LYS A 388 16.29 13.03 23.60
CA LYS A 388 17.50 12.62 24.34
C LYS A 388 18.81 12.93 23.62
N ALA A 389 18.75 13.36 22.35
CA ALA A 389 19.94 13.69 21.57
C ALA A 389 20.59 15.00 22.05
N CYS A 390 21.92 15.07 22.02
CA CYS A 390 22.66 16.26 22.44
C CYS A 390 22.38 17.49 21.55
N ASP A 391 22.21 17.27 20.24
CA ASP A 391 21.79 18.29 19.28
C ASP A 391 20.79 17.66 18.28
N PRO A 392 19.47 17.73 18.59
CA PRO A 392 18.44 17.14 17.76
C PRO A 392 18.34 17.82 16.38
N ALA A 393 18.64 19.12 16.32
CA ALA A 393 18.57 19.89 15.09
C ALA A 393 19.71 19.53 14.14
N LEU A 394 20.94 19.35 14.64
CA LEU A 394 22.06 18.88 13.82
C LEU A 394 21.87 17.44 13.34
N LEU A 395 21.38 16.56 14.23
CA LEU A 395 21.15 15.15 13.90
C LEU A 395 20.13 14.96 12.78
N VAL A 396 19.02 15.71 12.83
CA VAL A 396 18.01 15.71 11.77
C VAL A 396 18.57 16.32 10.50
N LEU A 397 19.37 17.38 10.59
CA LEU A 397 19.96 18.04 9.42
C LEU A 397 20.93 17.11 8.67
N ASP A 398 21.73 16.35 9.40
CA ASP A 398 22.60 15.33 8.83
C ASP A 398 21.81 14.23 8.11
N ALA A 399 20.63 13.87 8.63
CA ALA A 399 19.73 12.91 7.99
C ALA A 399 19.12 13.47 6.70
N MET A 400 18.93 14.80 6.62
CA MET A 400 18.38 15.46 5.43
C MET A 400 19.31 15.42 4.22
N GLN A 401 20.61 15.14 4.40
CA GLN A 401 21.54 14.98 3.27
C GLN A 401 21.10 13.88 2.29
N GLY A 402 20.40 12.85 2.76
CA GLY A 402 19.90 11.77 1.91
C GLY A 402 18.59 12.10 1.16
N PHE A 403 17.98 13.26 1.38
CA PHE A 403 16.70 13.63 0.75
C PHE A 403 16.76 13.68 -0.78
N TYR A 404 17.91 14.10 -1.32
CA TYR A 404 18.26 14.01 -2.74
C TYR A 404 19.43 13.04 -2.91
N PRO A 405 19.18 11.72 -3.07
CA PRO A 405 20.24 10.77 -3.36
C PRO A 405 20.98 11.15 -4.66
N PRO A 406 22.30 10.92 -4.76
CA PRO A 406 23.01 11.10 -6.03
C PRO A 406 22.36 10.23 -7.12
N HIS A 407 22.32 10.74 -8.36
CA HIS A 407 21.65 10.11 -9.50
C HIS A 407 22.26 8.75 -9.88
N SER A 408 21.96 7.71 -9.11
CA SER A 408 22.28 6.31 -9.44
C SER A 408 21.21 5.76 -10.38
N ARG A 409 21.58 4.83 -11.27
CA ARG A 409 20.64 4.19 -12.20
C ARG A 409 19.48 3.58 -11.41
N LYS A 410 18.27 3.71 -11.95
CA LYS A 410 17.02 3.16 -11.39
C LYS A 410 17.19 1.65 -11.19
N GLY A 411 17.50 1.22 -9.96
CA GLY A 411 17.83 -0.17 -9.62
C GLY A 411 18.95 -0.35 -8.59
N ASP A 412 19.86 0.64 -8.44
CA ASP A 412 21.01 0.55 -7.51
C ASP A 412 20.73 1.14 -6.11
N MET A 413 19.49 1.55 -5.82
CA MET A 413 19.11 2.14 -4.54
C MET A 413 18.52 1.08 -3.61
N GLU A 414 19.04 1.01 -2.38
CA GLU A 414 18.56 0.09 -1.34
C GLU A 414 17.09 0.34 -0.95
N PHE A 415 16.63 1.59 -1.09
CA PHE A 415 15.25 2.01 -0.82
C PHE A 415 14.71 2.89 -1.95
N ASP A 416 13.38 2.83 -2.17
CA ASP A 416 12.71 3.72 -3.12
C ASP A 416 12.85 5.19 -2.68
N VAL A 417 13.10 6.10 -3.63
CA VAL A 417 13.26 7.54 -3.40
C VAL A 417 12.04 8.13 -2.69
N SER A 418 10.85 7.58 -2.97
CA SER A 418 9.60 7.98 -2.33
C SER A 418 9.55 7.64 -0.83
N ILE A 419 10.21 6.56 -0.40
CA ILE A 419 10.33 6.14 1.01
C ILE A 419 11.30 7.08 1.73
N ILE A 420 12.45 7.35 1.11
CA ILE A 420 13.48 8.25 1.67
C ILE A 420 12.89 9.66 1.91
N LYS A 421 12.17 10.21 0.94
CA LYS A 421 11.53 11.53 1.06
C LYS A 421 10.49 11.57 2.18
N ARG A 422 9.64 10.55 2.30
CA ARG A 422 8.65 10.45 3.39
C ARG A 422 9.31 10.37 4.76
N THR A 423 10.33 9.54 4.90
CA THR A 423 11.10 9.43 6.15
C THR A 423 11.70 10.77 6.58
N CYS A 424 12.29 11.52 5.64
CA CYS A 424 12.84 12.84 5.93
C CYS A 424 11.78 13.85 6.35
N ILE A 425 10.65 13.90 5.65
CA ILE A 425 9.51 14.78 6.02
C ILE A 425 9.05 14.48 7.45
N LEU A 426 8.94 13.20 7.80
CA LEU A 426 8.56 12.77 9.14
C LEU A 426 9.56 13.21 10.22
N LEU A 427 10.87 13.11 9.95
CA LEU A 427 11.90 13.60 10.88
C LEU A 427 11.80 15.11 11.11
N LEU A 428 11.58 15.87 10.04
CA LEU A 428 11.40 17.32 10.12
C LEU A 428 10.12 17.69 10.89
N GLU A 429 9.05 16.92 10.70
CA GLU A 429 7.82 17.06 11.48
C GLU A 429 8.05 16.79 12.97
N GLN A 430 8.79 15.73 13.33
CA GLN A 430 9.13 15.44 14.72
C GLN A 430 10.02 16.52 15.34
N LEU A 431 11.00 17.04 14.60
CA LEU A 431 11.83 18.15 15.06
C LEU A 431 10.98 19.41 15.30
N SER A 432 10.04 19.71 14.40
CA SER A 432 9.10 20.83 14.56
C SER A 432 8.17 20.66 15.76
N ASN A 433 7.85 19.43 16.16
CA ASN A 433 7.03 19.15 17.35
C ASN A 433 7.82 19.31 18.66
N ILE A 434 9.08 18.87 18.68
CA ILE A 434 9.96 18.99 19.84
C ILE A 434 10.40 20.44 20.03
N ALA A 435 10.52 21.20 18.94
CA ALA A 435 10.88 22.62 18.89
C ALA A 435 12.12 22.98 19.74
N PRO A 436 13.27 22.28 19.58
CA PRO A 436 14.47 22.54 20.37
C PRO A 436 15.09 23.91 20.04
N ASP A 437 15.97 24.39 20.91
CA ASP A 437 16.79 25.57 20.63
C ASP A 437 17.83 25.23 19.55
N ILE A 438 17.78 25.96 18.44
CA ILE A 438 18.60 25.67 17.25
C ILE A 438 19.85 26.54 17.30
N ASN A 439 21.02 25.90 17.30
CA ASN A 439 22.31 26.58 17.19
C ASN A 439 22.37 27.40 15.88
N PRO A 440 22.77 28.69 15.92
CA PRO A 440 22.92 29.52 14.73
C PRO A 440 23.73 28.88 13.60
N GLN A 441 24.81 28.15 13.91
CA GLN A 441 25.62 27.46 12.90
C GLN A 441 24.82 26.39 12.15
N VAL A 442 24.00 25.62 12.88
CA VAL A 442 23.14 24.57 12.31
C VAL A 442 22.04 25.21 11.46
N ARG A 443 21.51 26.36 11.91
CA ARG A 443 20.52 27.13 11.15
C ARG A 443 21.08 27.68 9.84
N ASP A 444 22.33 28.15 9.83
CA ASP A 444 23.01 28.63 8.62
C ASP A 444 23.28 27.48 7.64
N GLU A 445 23.63 26.29 8.14
CA GLU A 445 23.80 25.10 7.30
C GLU A 445 22.44 24.60 6.74
N ALA A 446 21.37 24.67 7.52
CA ALA A 446 20.01 24.41 7.06
C ALA A 446 19.55 25.44 6.01
N MET A 447 19.95 26.70 6.16
CA MET A 447 19.69 27.78 5.19
C MET A 447 20.38 27.50 3.84
N LYS A 448 21.64 27.06 3.86
CA LYS A 448 22.35 26.61 2.64
C LYS A 448 21.61 25.45 1.96
N MET A 449 21.24 24.43 2.75
CA MET A 449 20.52 23.26 2.26
C MET A 449 19.16 23.62 1.65
N ALA A 450 18.40 24.51 2.30
CA ALA A 450 17.14 25.02 1.78
C ALA A 450 17.34 25.75 0.44
N GLY A 451 18.42 26.52 0.29
CA GLY A 451 18.80 27.14 -0.99
C GLY A 451 19.11 26.11 -2.09
N GLU A 452 19.78 25.01 -1.75
CA GLU A 452 20.03 23.90 -2.70
C GLU A 452 18.75 23.16 -3.08
N TRP A 453 17.89 22.86 -2.11
CA TRP A 453 16.61 22.18 -2.32
C TRP A 453 15.70 23.04 -3.20
N LYS A 454 15.67 24.35 -2.97
CA LYS A 454 14.94 25.31 -3.79
C LYS A 454 15.40 25.29 -5.25
N LYS A 455 16.71 25.16 -5.52
CA LYS A 455 17.25 25.03 -6.88
C LYS A 455 16.91 23.68 -7.53
N LYS A 456 16.93 22.60 -6.73
CA LYS A 456 16.70 21.23 -7.21
C LYS A 456 15.24 20.92 -7.49
N MET A 457 14.31 21.46 -6.70
CA MET A 457 12.88 21.11 -6.80
C MET A 457 12.23 21.62 -8.08
N GLY A 458 12.68 22.76 -8.63
CA GLY A 458 12.10 23.37 -9.83
C GLY A 458 10.62 23.76 -9.67
N VAL A 459 10.15 24.84 -10.32
CA VAL A 459 8.74 25.27 -10.21
C VAL A 459 7.85 24.45 -11.17
N ILE A 460 7.92 23.12 -11.08
CA ILE A 460 7.12 22.20 -11.92
C ILE A 460 6.31 21.30 -10.99
N GLY A 461 4.99 21.35 -11.12
CA GLY A 461 3.99 20.76 -10.22
C GLY A 461 3.94 19.23 -10.11
N GLU A 462 5.02 18.52 -10.42
CA GLU A 462 5.09 17.04 -10.37
C GLU A 462 5.75 16.49 -9.10
N ASN A 463 6.41 17.34 -8.29
CA ASN A 463 7.20 16.91 -7.13
C ASN A 463 6.60 17.35 -5.77
N SER A 464 5.34 17.02 -5.50
CA SER A 464 4.62 17.41 -4.28
C SER A 464 5.36 17.05 -2.97
N LEU A 465 6.08 15.92 -2.92
CA LEU A 465 6.90 15.52 -1.78
C LEU A 465 8.18 16.36 -1.61
N GLU A 466 8.75 16.89 -2.68
CA GLU A 466 9.91 17.79 -2.60
C GLU A 466 9.49 19.15 -2.05
N VAL A 467 8.35 19.67 -2.52
CA VAL A 467 7.74 20.90 -2.00
C VAL A 467 7.38 20.73 -0.52
N LEU A 468 6.75 19.60 -0.15
CA LEU A 468 6.39 19.32 1.23
C LEU A 468 7.63 19.21 2.13
N GLY A 469 8.68 18.50 1.68
CA GLY A 469 9.95 18.40 2.40
C GLY A 469 10.63 19.75 2.59
N PHE A 470 10.64 20.59 1.54
CA PHE A 470 11.18 21.94 1.62
C PHE A 470 10.43 22.80 2.64
N LEU A 471 9.10 22.81 2.62
CA LEU A 471 8.31 23.59 3.57
C LEU A 471 8.49 23.09 5.01
N HIS A 472 8.56 21.78 5.24
CA HIS A 472 8.88 21.21 6.54
C HIS A 472 10.29 21.56 7.03
N LEU A 473 11.27 21.66 6.13
CA LEU A 473 12.62 22.13 6.47
C LEU A 473 12.59 23.59 6.95
N LEU A 474 11.85 24.46 6.23
CA LEU A 474 11.72 25.86 6.64
C LEU A 474 11.02 26.02 7.98
N ALA A 475 9.98 25.23 8.23
CA ALA A 475 9.23 25.25 9.49
C ALA A 475 10.09 24.75 10.66
N ALA A 476 10.75 23.60 10.50
CA ALA A 476 11.53 22.97 11.56
C ALA A 476 12.73 23.83 11.99
N TYR A 477 13.38 24.54 11.05
CA TYR A 477 14.55 25.40 11.33
C TYR A 477 14.23 26.89 11.45
N ARG A 478 12.94 27.26 11.43
CA ARG A 478 12.45 28.65 11.54
C ARG A 478 13.06 29.59 10.49
N LEU A 479 13.16 29.10 9.25
CA LEU A 479 13.79 29.80 8.14
C LEU A 479 12.80 30.58 7.27
N ALA A 480 11.49 30.42 7.49
CA ALA A 480 10.43 31.07 6.70
C ALA A 480 10.64 32.58 6.44
N PRO A 481 11.10 33.40 7.42
CA PRO A 481 11.29 34.84 7.20
C PRO A 481 12.35 35.21 6.15
N ALA A 482 13.22 34.27 5.76
CA ALA A 482 14.26 34.50 4.75
C ALA A 482 13.77 34.31 3.31
N PHE A 483 12.50 33.93 3.12
CA PHE A 483 11.90 33.63 1.83
C PHE A 483 10.72 34.56 1.55
N ASP A 484 10.37 34.70 0.26
CA ASP A 484 9.22 35.50 -0.16
C ASP A 484 7.91 34.86 0.33
N GLY A 485 7.07 35.64 1.01
CA GLY A 485 5.83 35.16 1.60
C GLY A 485 4.82 34.65 0.56
N ASN A 486 4.73 35.31 -0.60
CA ASN A 486 3.80 34.91 -1.67
C ASN A 486 4.28 33.63 -2.35
N GLU A 487 5.60 33.47 -2.52
CA GLU A 487 6.19 32.23 -3.02
C GLU A 487 5.91 31.07 -2.06
N LEU A 488 6.09 31.26 -0.74
CA LEU A 488 5.76 30.24 0.25
C LEU A 488 4.27 29.88 0.26
N GLU A 489 3.38 30.86 0.11
CA GLU A 489 1.94 30.64 0.02
C GLU A 489 1.58 29.82 -1.24
N SER A 490 2.18 30.12 -2.38
CA SER A 490 2.01 29.33 -3.61
C SER A 490 2.50 27.88 -3.46
N LEU A 491 3.61 27.67 -2.74
CA LEU A 491 4.13 26.33 -2.43
C LEU A 491 3.21 25.58 -1.46
N LEU A 492 2.60 26.29 -0.51
CA LEU A 492 1.63 25.73 0.43
C LEU A 492 0.33 25.29 -0.27
N ASP A 493 -0.07 26.00 -1.32
CA ASP A 493 -1.23 25.62 -2.14
C ASP A 493 -0.99 24.33 -2.94
N ILE A 494 0.24 24.12 -3.43
CA ILE A 494 0.62 22.85 -4.09
C ILE A 494 0.46 21.66 -3.13
N VAL A 495 0.79 21.84 -1.85
CA VAL A 495 0.72 20.77 -0.83
C VAL A 495 -0.56 20.81 0.01
N ALA A 496 -1.59 21.59 -0.39
CA ALA A 496 -2.82 21.76 0.37
C ALA A 496 -3.58 20.44 0.64
N HIS A 497 -3.37 19.42 -0.20
CA HIS A 497 -3.98 18.10 -0.07
C HIS A 497 -3.37 17.23 1.04
N TYR A 498 -2.23 17.61 1.63
CA TYR A 498 -1.63 16.88 2.76
C TYR A 498 -2.25 17.31 4.10
N ARG A 499 -2.62 16.33 4.94
CA ARG A 499 -3.20 16.54 6.28
C ARG A 499 -2.33 17.42 7.19
N GLN A 500 -1.02 17.43 6.97
CA GLN A 500 -0.03 18.17 7.77
C GLN A 500 0.01 19.68 7.44
N THR A 501 -0.57 20.11 6.31
CA THR A 501 -0.40 21.46 5.77
C THR A 501 -1.01 22.55 6.65
N ALA A 502 -2.12 22.28 7.36
CA ALA A 502 -2.71 23.25 8.29
C ALA A 502 -1.77 23.61 9.45
N LYS A 503 -1.10 22.60 10.02
CA LYS A 503 -0.10 22.80 11.08
C LYS A 503 1.16 23.46 10.54
N LEU A 504 1.55 23.12 9.32
CA LEU A 504 2.70 23.68 8.63
C LEU A 504 2.52 25.19 8.34
N ARG A 505 1.33 25.62 7.90
CA ARG A 505 0.97 27.04 7.72
C ARG A 505 1.18 27.84 9.00
N GLN A 506 0.72 27.30 10.13
CA GLN A 506 0.91 27.92 11.44
C GLN A 506 2.41 28.04 11.81
N SER A 507 3.19 26.97 11.62
CA SER A 507 4.62 26.94 11.95
C SER A 507 5.48 27.84 11.06
N LEU A 508 5.04 28.10 9.83
CA LEU A 508 5.71 29.01 8.88
C LEU A 508 5.33 30.49 9.11
N GLY A 509 4.43 30.79 10.06
CA GLY A 509 4.03 32.17 10.38
C GLY A 509 2.79 32.66 9.63
N PHE A 510 2.09 31.78 8.91
CA PHE A 510 0.81 32.08 8.22
C PHE A 510 -0.40 31.74 9.10
N ALA A 511 -0.25 31.80 10.42
CA ALA A 511 -1.34 31.48 11.33
C ALA A 511 -2.56 32.39 11.08
N ASP A 512 -3.74 31.79 10.92
CA ASP A 512 -5.00 32.52 11.04
C ASP A 512 -5.00 33.25 12.38
N LYS A 513 -5.31 34.54 12.38
CA LYS A 513 -5.53 35.31 13.60
C LYS A 513 -6.69 34.68 14.36
N VAL A 514 -6.41 33.76 15.29
CA VAL A 514 -7.35 33.32 16.30
C VAL A 514 -7.57 34.51 17.25
N THR A 515 -8.61 35.29 16.98
CA THR A 515 -9.17 36.21 17.96
C THR A 515 -9.75 35.39 19.10
N VAL A 516 -9.02 35.32 20.22
CA VAL A 516 -9.59 34.90 21.50
C VAL A 516 -10.52 36.02 21.95
N VAL A 517 -11.83 35.80 21.80
CA VAL A 517 -12.86 36.64 22.42
C VAL A 517 -13.28 35.94 23.72
N PRO A 518 -13.11 36.56 24.91
CA PRO A 518 -13.70 36.06 26.15
C PRO A 518 -15.22 35.97 26.02
N TRP A 519 -15.81 34.89 26.52
CA TRP A 519 -17.25 34.65 26.50
C TRP A 519 -17.99 35.63 27.43
N SER A 520 -18.17 36.88 26.99
CA SER A 520 -19.10 37.83 27.61
C SER A 520 -19.20 39.10 26.78
N SER A 521 -19.94 39.04 25.67
CA SER A 521 -20.97 40.01 25.27
C SER A 521 -21.25 39.90 23.78
N ILE A 522 -22.52 39.67 23.48
CA ILE A 522 -23.12 39.62 22.15
C ILE A 522 -23.16 41.04 21.57
N GLY A 523 -22.79 41.18 20.31
CA GLY A 523 -23.00 42.38 19.52
C GLY A 523 -22.41 42.19 18.13
N MET A 524 -23.27 41.85 17.17
CA MET A 524 -22.96 41.81 15.73
C MET A 524 -22.35 43.15 15.30
N ASP A 525 -21.18 43.14 14.67
CA ASP A 525 -20.96 43.66 13.32
C ASP A 525 -19.47 43.82 12.97
N GLN A 526 -19.19 43.54 11.69
CA GLN A 526 -18.04 43.93 10.88
C GLN A 526 -16.63 43.42 11.22
N ALA A 527 -16.05 42.73 10.23
CA ALA A 527 -14.65 42.91 9.87
C ALA A 527 -14.52 42.85 8.34
N GLU A 528 -14.15 43.96 7.72
CA GLU A 528 -13.38 43.93 6.48
C GLU A 528 -11.90 44.05 6.75
N ASN A 529 -11.19 43.61 5.72
CA ASN A 529 -9.93 44.13 5.21
C ASN A 529 -8.68 43.48 5.84
N SER A 530 -7.76 42.92 5.05
CA SER A 530 -7.37 43.32 3.69
C SER A 530 -6.59 42.23 2.94
N ARG A 531 -7.01 42.04 1.68
CA ARG A 531 -6.23 42.08 0.40
C ARG A 531 -5.34 40.88 0.09
N MET A 532 -5.66 40.10 -0.94
CA MET A 532 -5.61 40.38 -2.41
C MET A 532 -4.19 40.48 -2.98
N ASN A 533 -3.81 39.49 -3.79
CA ASN A 533 -3.40 39.63 -5.19
C ASN A 533 -3.33 38.21 -5.79
N HIS A 534 -4.30 37.80 -6.58
CA HIS A 534 -4.43 37.98 -8.04
C HIS A 534 -4.13 36.67 -8.76
N GLY A 535 -5.19 36.12 -9.35
CA GLY A 535 -5.16 34.86 -10.04
C GLY A 535 -4.42 34.90 -11.37
N ILE A 536 -3.85 33.74 -11.69
CA ILE A 536 -3.69 33.24 -13.05
C ILE A 536 -4.07 31.77 -12.97
N GLY A 537 -5.27 31.42 -13.42
CA GLY A 537 -5.48 30.12 -14.05
C GLY A 537 -5.24 30.26 -15.57
N PRO A 538 -5.31 29.20 -16.38
CA PRO A 538 -5.52 27.79 -16.01
C PRO A 538 -4.56 26.83 -16.77
N ALA A 539 -4.79 25.53 -16.59
CA ALA A 539 -4.36 24.42 -17.46
C ALA A 539 -2.97 23.83 -17.24
N VAL A 540 -2.92 22.74 -16.47
CA VAL A 540 -2.33 21.47 -16.94
C VAL A 540 -3.21 20.34 -16.40
N PHE A 541 -4.02 19.79 -17.29
CA PHE A 541 -4.87 18.62 -17.03
C PHE A 541 -4.18 17.42 -17.68
N ARG A 542 -4.11 16.30 -16.93
CA ARG A 542 -3.88 14.94 -17.43
C ARG A 542 -2.53 14.64 -18.08
N GLU A 543 -1.63 14.08 -17.29
CA GLU A 543 -0.87 12.89 -17.70
C GLU A 543 -0.34 12.17 -16.46
N GLN A 544 -0.85 10.97 -16.17
CA GLN A 544 -0.15 9.84 -15.51
C GLN A 544 -1.17 8.78 -15.06
N LEU A 545 -1.65 7.99 -16.02
CA LEU A 545 -2.20 6.64 -15.78
C LEU A 545 -1.86 5.75 -16.99
N GLN A 546 -0.56 5.62 -17.29
CA GLN A 546 -0.05 4.52 -18.11
C GLN A 546 1.34 4.14 -17.62
N LEU A 547 1.44 3.08 -16.81
CA LEU A 547 2.63 2.23 -16.69
C LEU A 547 2.31 0.99 -15.82
N GLN A 548 1.37 0.16 -16.27
CA GLN A 548 1.34 -1.27 -15.93
C GLN A 548 0.73 -2.05 -17.10
N ASN A 549 1.57 -2.44 -18.06
CA ASN A 549 1.42 -3.67 -18.85
C ASN A 549 2.60 -3.81 -19.82
N TYR A 550 3.72 -4.38 -19.36
CA TYR A 550 4.71 -5.01 -20.23
C TYR A 550 5.30 -6.21 -19.51
N ASN A 551 4.62 -7.36 -19.62
CA ASN A 551 5.24 -8.68 -19.51
C ASN A 551 4.35 -9.74 -20.13
N LYS A 552 4.42 -9.90 -21.46
CA LYS A 552 4.13 -11.18 -22.14
C LYS A 552 5.11 -11.38 -23.30
N ARG A 553 5.92 -12.44 -23.18
CA ARG A 553 6.71 -13.02 -24.28
C ARG A 553 5.79 -13.51 -25.42
N PRO A 554 6.24 -13.53 -26.68
CA PRO A 554 5.46 -14.07 -27.79
C PRO A 554 5.59 -15.60 -27.83
N ARG A 555 4.47 -16.31 -28.02
CA ARG A 555 4.47 -17.73 -28.42
C ARG A 555 3.65 -17.83 -29.72
N MET A 556 4.30 -18.39 -30.73
CA MET A 556 3.81 -18.54 -32.10
C MET A 556 2.55 -19.39 -32.18
N GLU A 557 1.65 -19.00 -33.09
CA GLU A 557 0.60 -19.87 -33.63
C GLU A 557 0.99 -20.38 -35.03
N PRO A 558 0.50 -21.57 -35.43
CA PRO A 558 0.88 -22.23 -36.67
C PRO A 558 0.01 -21.77 -37.86
N SER A 559 0.64 -21.46 -38.99
CA SER A 559 -0.09 -21.24 -40.24
C SER A 559 -0.46 -22.57 -40.87
N THR A 560 -1.77 -22.82 -40.99
CA THR A 560 -2.33 -23.77 -41.95
C THR A 560 -2.66 -23.02 -43.23
N LYS A 561 -1.87 -23.26 -44.28
CA LYS A 561 -2.31 -23.55 -45.65
C LYS A 561 -1.14 -24.10 -46.45
#